data_AF-A0A8S3CZU3-F1
#
_entry.id   AF-A0A8S3CZU3-F1
#
_cell.length_a   1.000
_cell.length_b   1.000
_cell.length_c   1.000
_cell.angle_alpha   90.00
_cell.angle_beta   90.00
_cell.angle_gamma   90.00
#
_symmetry.space_group_name_H-M   'P 1'
#
loop_
_entity.id
_entity.type
_entity.pdbx_description
1 polymer ?
#
loop_
_entity_poly.entity_id
_entity_poly.type
_entity_poly.pdbx_seq_one_letter_code
_entity_poly.pdbx_strand_id
1 'polypeptide(L)'
;PVCRPEYIHEYKLSAYSLYAAVSVGLQTKDIIEYLQRLSKTTVPEDILKFIRLCTLSYAKVKLVLKHNRYFVESAYPEILRNLLQDSQIQECRLVTTGNGLDTNTIAEKARLVIPGVAAAAASATTDTPATTNEQVPDDIRRLYEKIDRDEEDMEDLKIVSFEVIQNTIELLRKRCQELEHPLLEEYDFRHDTVLKNLNIELRPNAILRPYQEKCLRKMFGNGRARSGLIVLPCGAGKSLVGVTAACTINKSCLVLCNSNVSVQQWKQQFKMWSTADDSKVRLFTSDDKEKPNGN
;
A
#
# COMPACT_ATOMS: atom_id res chain seq x y z
N PRO A 1 13.34 13.01 1.47
CA PRO A 1 14.48 13.73 0.84
C PRO A 1 14.32 15.22 1.14
N VAL A 2 15.42 15.91 1.45
CA VAL A 2 15.41 17.37 1.70
C VAL A 2 15.87 18.09 0.44
N CYS A 3 17.06 17.74 -0.07
CA CYS A 3 17.64 18.34 -1.26
C CYS A 3 18.28 17.27 -2.16
N ARG A 4 18.20 17.46 -3.48
CA ARG A 4 18.82 16.57 -4.49
C ARG A 4 19.55 17.40 -5.57
N PRO A 5 20.66 18.06 -5.24
CA PRO A 5 21.54 18.70 -6.22
C PRO A 5 22.40 17.64 -6.93
N GLU A 6 23.16 18.02 -7.95
CA GLU A 6 23.90 17.09 -8.81
C GLU A 6 24.91 16.18 -8.07
N TYR A 7 25.53 16.66 -6.99
CA TYR A 7 26.64 15.95 -6.33
C TYR A 7 26.31 15.38 -4.94
N ILE A 8 25.62 16.15 -4.09
CA ILE A 8 25.43 15.80 -2.68
C ILE A 8 23.96 15.86 -2.31
N HIS A 9 23.34 14.70 -2.18
CA HIS A 9 21.93 14.61 -1.78
C HIS A 9 21.80 14.67 -0.25
N GLU A 10 20.79 15.40 0.22
CA GLU A 10 20.44 15.50 1.63
C GLU A 10 19.14 14.74 1.92
N TYR A 11 19.20 13.82 2.88
CA TYR A 11 18.05 13.06 3.35
C TYR A 11 17.85 13.29 4.84
N LYS A 12 16.58 13.43 5.25
CA LYS A 12 16.17 13.53 6.63
C LYS A 12 15.41 12.26 7.02
N LEU A 13 15.84 11.65 8.12
CA LEU A 13 15.16 10.51 8.72
C LEU A 13 14.02 11.03 9.59
N SER A 14 12.79 10.59 9.29
CA SER A 14 11.57 10.94 10.04
C SER A 14 10.83 9.67 10.48
N ALA A 15 10.01 9.76 11.53
CA ALA A 15 9.19 8.64 11.99
C ALA A 15 8.32 8.06 10.85
N TYR A 16 7.73 8.92 10.01
CA TYR A 16 6.94 8.49 8.86
C TYR A 16 7.77 7.73 7.80
N SER A 17 9.02 8.14 7.56
CA SER A 17 9.91 7.43 6.62
C SER A 17 10.28 6.03 7.11
N LEU A 18 10.49 5.87 8.43
CA LEU A 18 10.73 4.57 9.04
C LEU A 18 9.47 3.70 9.01
N TYR A 19 8.31 4.27 9.29
CA TYR A 19 7.02 3.60 9.15
C TYR A 19 6.81 3.05 7.74
N ALA A 20 7.06 3.86 6.72
CA ALA A 20 6.96 3.44 5.33
C ALA A 20 7.97 2.33 4.98
N ALA A 21 9.18 2.37 5.57
CA ALA A 21 10.18 1.33 5.40
C ALA A 21 9.74 0.00 6.01
N VAL A 22 9.26 -0.01 7.25
CA VAL A 22 8.77 -1.24 7.92
C VAL A 22 7.50 -1.76 7.24
N SER A 23 6.62 -0.88 6.77
CA SER A 23 5.41 -1.27 6.03
C SER A 23 5.72 -1.94 4.69
N VAL A 24 6.93 -1.76 4.16
CA VAL A 24 7.44 -2.46 2.97
C VAL A 24 8.10 -3.80 3.34
N GLY A 25 8.28 -4.10 4.63
CA GLY A 25 8.87 -5.36 5.10
C GLY A 25 10.33 -5.25 5.56
N LEU A 26 10.91 -4.04 5.63
CA LEU A 26 12.27 -3.87 6.18
C LEU A 26 12.28 -4.10 7.69
N GLN A 27 13.13 -5.01 8.16
CA GLN A 27 13.29 -5.24 9.59
C GLN A 27 14.22 -4.19 10.22
N THR A 28 14.02 -3.91 11.51
CA THR A 28 14.85 -2.97 12.29
C THR A 28 16.35 -3.29 12.20
N LYS A 29 16.69 -4.59 12.22
CA LYS A 29 18.09 -5.05 12.17
C LYS A 29 18.73 -4.72 10.82
N ASP A 30 18.03 -5.01 9.73
CA ASP A 30 18.54 -4.73 8.38
C ASP A 30 18.76 -3.23 8.17
N ILE A 31 17.84 -2.38 8.65
CA ILE A 31 18.00 -0.92 8.55
C ILE A 31 19.27 -0.45 9.27
N ILE A 32 19.50 -0.93 10.49
CA ILE A 32 20.67 -0.54 11.29
C ILE A 32 21.97 -1.04 10.67
N GLU A 33 22.01 -2.31 10.24
CA GLU A 33 23.18 -2.93 9.64
C GLU A 33 23.61 -2.20 8.36
N TYR A 34 22.67 -1.92 7.47
CA TYR A 34 22.98 -1.22 6.21
C TYR A 34 23.37 0.24 6.46
N LEU A 35 22.77 0.90 7.45
CA LEU A 35 23.14 2.26 7.80
C LEU A 35 24.58 2.32 8.35
N GLN A 36 24.95 1.39 9.23
CA GLN A 36 26.32 1.27 9.75
C GLN A 36 27.34 0.90 8.65
N ARG A 37 26.94 0.06 7.68
CA ARG A 37 27.82 -0.35 6.59
C ARG A 37 28.06 0.76 5.56
N LEU A 38 27.02 1.53 5.23
CA LEU A 38 27.11 2.61 4.25
C LEU A 38 27.59 3.93 4.86
N SER A 39 27.56 4.07 6.20
CA SER A 39 28.03 5.26 6.88
C SER A 39 29.55 5.35 6.85
N LYS A 40 30.07 6.47 6.34
CA LYS A 40 31.51 6.81 6.43
C LYS A 40 31.94 7.21 7.85
N THR A 41 30.97 7.58 8.69
CA THR A 41 31.16 7.97 10.09
C THR A 41 30.41 7.02 11.00
N THR A 42 30.84 6.91 12.26
CA THR A 42 30.12 6.10 13.25
C THR A 42 28.71 6.66 13.47
N VAL A 43 27.72 5.79 13.37
CA VAL A 43 26.31 6.16 13.59
C VAL A 43 26.09 6.49 15.07
N PRO A 44 25.60 7.69 15.42
CA PRO A 44 25.30 8.04 16.81
C PRO A 44 24.26 7.11 17.43
N GLU A 45 24.42 6.79 18.72
CA GLU A 45 23.51 5.91 19.45
C GLU A 45 22.07 6.42 19.48
N ASP A 46 21.88 7.74 19.50
CA ASP A 46 20.54 8.34 19.55
C ASP A 46 19.74 8.04 18.28
N ILE A 47 20.41 7.97 17.13
CA ILE A 47 19.78 7.55 15.86
C ILE A 47 19.37 6.07 15.95
N LEU A 48 20.22 5.21 16.53
CA LEU A 48 19.91 3.80 16.71
C LEU A 48 18.73 3.59 17.67
N LYS A 49 18.68 4.34 18.77
CA LYS A 49 17.55 4.33 19.73
C LYS A 49 16.28 4.81 19.04
N PHE A 50 16.35 5.89 18.27
CA PHE A 50 15.22 6.42 17.51
C PHE A 50 14.69 5.40 16.48
N ILE A 51 15.57 4.76 15.70
CA ILE A 51 15.18 3.72 14.74
C ILE A 51 14.51 2.55 15.46
N ARG A 52 15.07 2.07 16.58
CA ARG A 52 14.47 0.95 17.34
C ARG A 52 13.08 1.31 17.88
N LEU A 53 12.94 2.50 18.47
CA LEU A 53 11.66 2.98 18.99
C LEU A 53 10.61 3.04 17.87
N CYS A 54 10.94 3.66 16.74
CA CYS A 54 10.02 3.84 15.62
C CYS A 54 9.77 2.59 14.76
N THR A 55 10.47 1.48 14.97
CA THR A 55 10.28 0.27 14.14
C THR A 55 9.68 -0.90 14.93
N LEU A 56 9.81 -0.90 16.26
CA LEU A 56 9.27 -1.98 17.10
C LEU A 56 7.76 -1.86 17.33
N SER A 57 7.19 -0.67 17.35
CA SER A 57 5.75 -0.48 17.56
C SER A 57 4.93 -0.38 16.27
N TYR A 58 5.59 -0.05 15.15
CA TYR A 58 4.95 0.34 13.89
C TYR A 58 4.76 -0.84 12.92
N ALA A 59 3.73 -0.75 12.06
CA ALA A 59 3.34 -1.72 11.03
C ALA A 59 2.94 -3.13 11.55
N LYS A 60 2.67 -3.25 12.85
CA LYS A 60 2.23 -4.52 13.46
C LYS A 60 0.71 -4.67 13.50
N VAL A 61 -0.03 -3.57 13.40
CA VAL A 61 -1.49 -3.57 13.44
C VAL A 61 -2.01 -3.05 12.10
N LYS A 62 -2.92 -3.81 11.50
CA LYS A 62 -3.53 -3.52 10.20
C LYS A 62 -5.02 -3.28 10.40
N LEU A 63 -5.57 -2.26 9.77
CA LEU A 63 -7.00 -2.03 9.66
C LEU A 63 -7.45 -2.50 8.27
N VAL A 64 -8.13 -3.63 8.22
CA VAL A 64 -8.49 -4.32 6.99
C VAL A 64 -9.99 -4.18 6.74
N LEU A 65 -10.33 -3.63 5.58
CA LEU A 65 -11.72 -3.59 5.11
C LEU A 65 -12.02 -4.88 4.33
N LYS A 66 -12.97 -5.67 4.83
CA LYS A 66 -13.47 -6.90 4.19
C LYS A 66 -14.99 -6.90 4.17
N HIS A 67 -15.62 -7.15 3.02
CA HIS A 67 -17.08 -7.25 2.88
C HIS A 67 -17.84 -6.06 3.52
N ASN A 68 -17.34 -4.84 3.32
CA ASN A 68 -17.87 -3.61 3.95
C ASN A 68 -17.86 -3.60 5.50
N ARG A 69 -16.97 -4.38 6.13
CA ARG A 69 -16.74 -4.44 7.57
C ARG A 69 -15.27 -4.21 7.87
N TYR A 70 -14.99 -3.57 9.00
CA TYR A 70 -13.63 -3.21 9.40
C TYR A 70 -13.11 -4.18 10.44
N PHE A 71 -11.93 -4.73 10.18
CA PHE A 71 -11.24 -5.65 11.07
C PHE A 71 -9.89 -5.08 11.45
N VAL A 72 -9.53 -5.18 12.72
CA VAL A 72 -8.17 -4.90 13.18
C VAL A 72 -7.44 -6.23 13.25
N GLU A 73 -6.40 -6.39 12.43
CA GLU A 73 -5.59 -7.59 12.29
C GLU A 73 -4.17 -7.38 12.78
N SER A 74 -3.58 -8.39 13.40
CA SER A 74 -2.14 -8.41 13.70
C SER A 74 -1.61 -9.83 13.67
N ALA A 75 -0.36 -9.97 13.21
CA ALA A 75 0.43 -11.19 13.37
C ALA A 75 0.95 -11.38 14.81
N TYR A 76 0.82 -10.36 15.67
CA TYR A 76 1.32 -10.36 17.05
C TYR A 76 0.14 -10.25 18.04
N PRO A 77 -0.33 -11.37 18.61
CA PRO A 77 -1.48 -11.38 19.52
C PRO A 77 -1.28 -10.50 20.76
N GLU A 78 -0.04 -10.38 21.26
CA GLU A 78 0.27 -9.58 22.44
C GLU A 78 -0.04 -8.08 22.24
N ILE A 79 0.18 -7.57 21.03
CA ILE A 79 -0.09 -6.16 20.73
C ILE A 79 -1.59 -5.90 20.69
N LEU A 80 -2.37 -6.81 20.11
CA LEU A 80 -3.82 -6.70 20.12
C LEU A 80 -4.39 -6.80 21.54
N ARG A 81 -3.83 -7.67 22.40
CA ARG A 81 -4.24 -7.73 23.81
C ARG A 81 -3.98 -6.42 24.53
N ASN A 82 -2.80 -5.83 24.36
CA ASN A 82 -2.48 -4.53 24.94
C ASN A 82 -3.41 -3.42 24.39
N LEU A 83 -3.69 -3.45 23.09
CA LEU A 83 -4.61 -2.50 22.44
C LEU A 83 -6.03 -2.60 23.01
N LEU A 84 -6.49 -3.83 23.30
CA LEU A 84 -7.82 -4.11 23.86
C LEU A 84 -7.94 -3.81 25.36
N GLN A 85 -6.84 -3.52 26.07
CA GLN A 85 -6.90 -3.04 27.46
C GLN A 85 -7.34 -1.58 27.54
N ASP A 86 -7.23 -0.82 26.45
CA ASP A 86 -7.67 0.57 26.40
C ASP A 86 -9.20 0.64 26.27
N SER A 87 -9.84 1.39 27.17
CA SER A 87 -11.30 1.50 27.24
C SER A 87 -11.91 2.10 25.98
N GLN A 88 -11.24 3.05 25.32
CA GLN A 88 -11.78 3.69 24.10
C GLN A 88 -11.75 2.72 22.92
N ILE A 89 -10.74 1.85 22.85
CA ILE A 89 -10.62 0.84 21.80
C ILE A 89 -11.61 -0.30 22.03
N GLN A 90 -11.85 -0.64 23.30
CA GLN A 90 -12.87 -1.62 23.67
C GLN A 90 -14.28 -1.15 23.28
N GLU A 91 -14.60 0.13 23.46
CA GLU A 91 -15.89 0.72 23.01
C GLU A 91 -16.05 0.70 21.49
N CYS A 92 -14.96 0.78 20.74
CA CYS A 92 -14.98 0.70 19.28
C CYS A 92 -15.19 -0.72 18.76
N ARG A 93 -15.02 -1.74 19.60
CA ARG A 93 -15.15 -3.15 19.21
C ARG A 93 -16.61 -3.53 19.04
N LEU A 94 -16.92 -4.14 17.91
CA LEU A 94 -18.23 -4.75 17.70
C LEU A 94 -18.24 -6.13 18.39
N VAL A 95 -18.94 -6.23 19.52
CA VAL A 95 -19.17 -7.51 20.20
C VAL A 95 -20.45 -8.12 19.65
N THR A 96 -20.34 -8.91 18.58
CA THR A 96 -21.45 -9.78 18.18
C THR A 96 -21.62 -10.86 19.24
N THR A 97 -22.86 -11.11 19.65
CA THR A 97 -23.29 -12.14 20.63
C THR A 97 -23.06 -13.56 20.09
N GLY A 98 -21.79 -13.93 19.94
CA GLY A 98 -21.31 -15.23 19.51
C GLY A 98 -19.84 -15.34 19.87
N ASN A 99 -19.53 -16.15 20.87
CA ASN A 99 -18.17 -16.40 21.33
C ASN A 99 -17.24 -16.83 20.19
N GLY A 100 -16.21 -16.05 19.91
CA GLY A 100 -15.13 -16.47 19.02
C GLY A 100 -14.19 -15.32 18.69
N LEU A 101 -12.96 -15.39 19.20
CA LEU A 101 -11.87 -14.67 18.56
C LEU A 101 -11.65 -15.41 17.23
N ASP A 102 -12.20 -14.91 16.13
CA ASP A 102 -12.13 -15.58 14.83
C ASP A 102 -10.67 -15.64 14.36
N THR A 103 -10.04 -16.80 14.55
CA THR A 103 -8.77 -17.14 13.90
C THR A 103 -9.05 -17.44 12.44
N ASN A 104 -9.13 -16.40 11.64
CA ASN A 104 -9.24 -16.53 10.19
C ASN A 104 -7.89 -16.99 9.61
N THR A 105 -7.86 -18.25 9.17
CA THR A 105 -6.75 -18.79 8.37
C THR A 105 -6.93 -18.26 6.94
N ILE A 106 -5.92 -17.60 6.37
CA ILE A 106 -6.03 -17.06 5.01
C ILE A 106 -6.20 -18.23 4.03
N ALA A 107 -7.30 -18.24 3.27
CA ALA A 107 -7.59 -19.23 2.24
C ALA A 107 -6.96 -18.85 0.88
N GLU A 108 -6.39 -19.88 0.23
CA GLU A 108 -5.92 -20.07 -1.15
C GLU A 108 -5.40 -18.88 -1.99
N LYS A 109 -4.11 -18.99 -2.35
CA LYS A 109 -3.30 -18.05 -3.15
C LYS A 109 -3.73 -18.00 -4.63
N ALA A 110 -4.06 -16.80 -5.11
CA ALA A 110 -3.94 -16.43 -6.52
C ALA A 110 -2.89 -15.32 -6.65
N ARG A 111 -1.76 -15.56 -7.31
CA ARG A 111 -0.72 -14.55 -7.58
C ARG A 111 -1.35 -13.33 -8.28
N LEU A 112 -1.23 -12.13 -7.72
CA LEU A 112 -1.78 -10.91 -8.33
C LEU A 112 -0.95 -10.54 -9.56
N VAL A 113 -1.47 -10.88 -10.74
CA VAL A 113 -0.93 -10.39 -12.01
C VAL A 113 -1.48 -8.98 -12.20
N ILE A 114 -0.62 -7.98 -12.00
CA ILE A 114 -0.96 -6.60 -12.34
C ILE A 114 -1.09 -6.51 -13.87
N PRO A 115 -2.23 -6.07 -14.43
CA PRO A 115 -2.41 -5.91 -15.86
C PRO A 115 -1.33 -4.99 -16.45
N GLY A 116 -0.73 -5.38 -17.59
CA GLY A 116 0.36 -4.63 -18.25
C GLY A 116 1.77 -5.12 -17.91
N VAL A 117 1.95 -5.96 -16.89
CA VAL A 117 3.26 -6.54 -16.50
C VAL A 117 3.54 -7.90 -17.20
N ALA A 118 2.52 -8.47 -17.86
CA ALA A 118 2.58 -9.82 -18.44
C ALA A 118 3.59 -9.98 -19.60
N ALA A 119 3.94 -8.91 -20.31
CA ALA A 119 4.89 -8.99 -21.42
C ALA A 119 6.34 -9.24 -20.97
N ALA A 120 6.68 -8.99 -19.70
CA ALA A 120 8.03 -9.22 -19.16
C ALA A 120 8.21 -10.59 -18.50
N ALA A 121 7.12 -11.26 -18.11
CA ALA A 121 7.20 -12.54 -17.40
C ALA A 121 7.68 -13.71 -18.29
N ALA A 122 7.55 -13.60 -19.62
CA ALA A 122 8.04 -14.59 -20.58
C ALA A 122 9.53 -14.40 -20.96
N SER A 123 10.18 -13.32 -20.51
CA SER A 123 11.57 -12.98 -20.82
C SER A 123 12.43 -12.78 -19.57
N ALA A 124 12.11 -13.48 -18.47
CA ALA A 124 12.85 -13.40 -17.22
C ALA A 124 13.96 -14.47 -17.09
N THR A 125 14.45 -15.01 -18.21
CA THR A 125 15.75 -15.68 -18.27
C THR A 125 16.61 -14.91 -19.25
N THR A 126 17.75 -14.41 -18.73
CA THR A 126 18.76 -13.60 -19.43
C THR A 126 18.26 -12.26 -19.98
N ASP A 127 18.53 -11.17 -19.25
CA ASP A 127 19.09 -10.00 -19.93
C ASP A 127 19.92 -9.06 -19.04
N THR A 128 21.13 -8.88 -19.53
CA THR A 128 22.23 -8.00 -19.15
C THR A 128 21.80 -6.51 -19.14
N PRO A 129 22.23 -5.67 -18.18
CA PRO A 129 21.86 -4.26 -18.19
C PRO A 129 22.84 -3.47 -19.08
N ALA A 130 22.36 -2.94 -20.19
CA ALA A 130 23.05 -1.89 -20.94
C ALA A 130 22.70 -0.51 -20.37
N THR A 131 23.65 0.01 -19.59
CA THR A 131 24.09 1.41 -19.50
C THR A 131 23.06 2.52 -19.24
N THR A 132 22.84 2.79 -17.95
CA THR A 132 23.18 4.09 -17.33
C THR A 132 23.78 3.80 -15.94
N ASN A 133 25.01 4.26 -15.73
CA ASN A 133 25.84 3.99 -14.55
C ASN A 133 25.28 4.67 -13.30
N GLU A 134 24.48 3.94 -12.53
CA GLU A 134 24.54 3.92 -11.05
C GLU A 134 24.42 2.45 -10.67
N GLN A 135 25.57 1.77 -10.54
CA GLN A 135 25.60 0.38 -10.09
C GLN A 135 25.09 0.37 -8.64
N VAL A 136 23.80 0.07 -8.46
CA VAL A 136 23.25 -0.30 -7.16
C VAL A 136 24.06 -1.50 -6.69
N PRO A 137 24.79 -1.39 -5.56
CA PRO A 137 25.58 -2.49 -5.03
C PRO A 137 24.76 -3.79 -4.90
N ASP A 138 25.37 -4.94 -5.23
CA ASP A 138 24.68 -6.25 -5.31
C ASP A 138 24.02 -6.68 -3.99
N ASP A 139 24.57 -6.22 -2.88
CA ASP A 139 24.05 -6.38 -1.53
C ASP A 139 22.66 -5.71 -1.35
N ILE A 140 22.43 -4.53 -1.92
CA ILE A 140 21.13 -3.85 -1.88
C ILE A 140 20.11 -4.61 -2.72
N ARG A 141 20.52 -5.17 -3.86
CA ARG A 141 19.64 -6.04 -4.67
C ARG A 141 19.23 -7.28 -3.89
N ARG A 142 20.19 -7.95 -3.24
CA ARG A 142 19.94 -9.10 -2.36
C ARG A 142 19.03 -8.76 -1.18
N LEU A 143 19.13 -7.55 -0.62
CA LEU A 143 18.22 -7.10 0.42
C LEU A 143 16.78 -7.02 -0.08
N TYR A 144 16.54 -6.44 -1.25
CA TYR A 144 15.19 -6.41 -1.83
C TYR A 144 14.66 -7.83 -2.11
N GLU A 145 15.50 -8.72 -2.64
CA GLU A 145 15.12 -10.14 -2.85
C GLU A 145 14.89 -10.90 -1.54
N LYS A 146 15.53 -10.50 -0.44
CA LYS A 146 15.29 -11.06 0.89
C LYS A 146 13.97 -10.53 1.46
N ILE A 147 13.67 -9.24 1.30
CA ILE A 147 12.39 -8.66 1.73
C ILE A 147 11.23 -9.33 1.01
N ASP A 148 11.34 -9.51 -0.31
CA ASP A 148 10.30 -10.17 -1.11
C ASP A 148 10.06 -11.62 -0.61
N ARG A 149 11.12 -12.33 -0.19
CA ARG A 149 11.02 -13.69 0.40
C ARG A 149 10.49 -13.69 1.84
N ASP A 150 10.99 -12.82 2.69
CA ASP A 150 10.53 -12.68 4.08
C ASP A 150 9.05 -12.26 4.11
N GLU A 151 8.58 -11.47 3.14
CA GLU A 151 7.17 -11.12 2.97
C GLU A 151 6.31 -12.36 2.63
N GLU A 152 6.83 -13.29 1.82
CA GLU A 152 6.19 -14.58 1.53
C GLU A 152 6.15 -15.51 2.76
N ASP A 153 7.21 -15.54 3.58
CA ASP A 153 7.30 -16.39 4.77
C ASP A 153 6.39 -15.90 5.93
N MET A 154 6.16 -14.59 6.04
CA MET A 154 5.25 -14.00 7.03
C MET A 154 3.77 -14.33 6.76
N GLU A 155 3.43 -14.91 5.61
CA GLU A 155 2.07 -15.29 5.24
C GLU A 155 1.55 -16.52 6.03
N ASP A 156 2.45 -17.34 6.58
CA ASP A 156 2.10 -18.57 7.33
C ASP A 156 1.81 -18.31 8.82
N LEU A 157 1.95 -17.07 9.28
CA LEU A 157 1.68 -16.70 10.67
C LEU A 157 0.18 -16.64 10.95
N LYS A 158 -0.22 -17.17 12.11
CA LYS A 158 -1.60 -17.03 12.60
C LYS A 158 -1.91 -15.56 12.88
N ILE A 159 -2.77 -14.98 12.06
CA ILE A 159 -3.28 -13.63 12.24
C ILE A 159 -4.48 -13.68 13.19
N VAL A 160 -4.46 -12.82 14.21
CA VAL A 160 -5.60 -12.60 15.10
C VAL A 160 -6.33 -11.35 14.65
N SER A 161 -7.65 -11.39 14.67
CA SER A 161 -8.49 -10.26 14.23
C SER A 161 -9.70 -10.04 15.13
N PHE A 162 -10.17 -8.79 15.20
CA PHE A 162 -11.47 -8.44 15.79
C PHE A 162 -12.19 -7.38 14.95
N GLU A 163 -13.52 -7.37 14.99
CA GLU A 163 -14.36 -6.45 14.23
C GLU A 163 -14.56 -5.11 14.94
N VAL A 164 -14.61 -4.03 14.17
CA VAL A 164 -14.75 -2.63 14.63
C VAL A 164 -15.98 -1.98 14.01
N ILE A 165 -16.64 -1.13 14.80
CA ILE A 165 -17.80 -0.34 14.38
C ILE A 165 -17.37 0.75 13.39
N GLN A 166 -18.07 0.86 12.25
CA GLN A 166 -17.69 1.79 11.17
C GLN A 166 -17.66 3.25 11.60
N ASN A 167 -18.59 3.69 12.46
CA ASN A 167 -18.69 5.09 12.87
C ASN A 167 -17.57 5.53 13.82
N THR A 168 -16.81 4.61 14.43
CA THR A 168 -15.79 4.92 15.44
C THR A 168 -14.36 4.79 14.90
N ILE A 169 -14.19 4.54 13.60
CA ILE A 169 -12.86 4.32 12.98
C ILE A 169 -11.94 5.54 13.15
N GLU A 170 -12.47 6.75 13.04
CA GLU A 170 -11.65 7.96 13.22
C GLU A 170 -11.11 8.09 14.64
N LEU A 171 -11.95 7.77 15.64
CA LEU A 171 -11.55 7.73 17.03
C LEU A 171 -10.49 6.65 17.26
N LEU A 172 -10.71 5.45 16.72
CA LEU A 172 -9.75 4.36 16.79
C LEU A 172 -8.40 4.75 16.18
N ARG A 173 -8.38 5.34 14.98
CA ARG A 173 -7.14 5.81 14.31
C ARG A 173 -6.38 6.78 15.19
N LYS A 174 -7.07 7.79 15.74
CA LYS A 174 -6.47 8.80 16.61
C LYS A 174 -5.90 8.16 17.88
N ARG A 175 -6.66 7.26 18.52
CA ARG A 175 -6.23 6.60 19.75
C ARG A 175 -5.05 5.66 19.53
N CYS A 176 -5.07 4.89 18.45
CA CYS A 176 -3.96 4.05 18.02
C CYS A 176 -2.68 4.87 17.74
N GLN A 177 -2.82 6.08 17.21
CA GLN A 177 -1.69 7.00 17.01
C GLN A 177 -1.12 7.53 18.34
N GLU A 178 -1.97 7.82 19.31
CA GLU A 178 -1.55 8.23 20.67
C GLU A 178 -0.83 7.10 21.43
N LEU A 179 -1.23 5.84 21.20
CA LEU A 179 -0.60 4.64 21.76
C LEU A 179 0.64 4.17 20.98
N GLU A 180 1.16 4.99 20.06
CA GLU A 180 2.32 4.67 19.21
C GLU A 180 2.17 3.41 18.34
N HIS A 181 0.92 2.97 18.10
CA HIS A 181 0.57 1.82 17.27
C HIS A 181 -0.34 2.24 16.11
N PRO A 182 0.14 3.04 15.15
CA PRO A 182 -0.69 3.49 14.05
C PRO A 182 -1.14 2.32 13.18
N LEU A 183 -2.37 2.43 12.68
CA LEU A 183 -3.02 1.42 11.85
C LEU A 183 -2.56 1.53 10.40
N LEU A 184 -2.12 0.42 9.82
CA LEU A 184 -1.91 0.31 8.38
C LEU A 184 -3.21 -0.09 7.69
N GLU A 185 -3.70 0.73 6.78
CA GLU A 185 -4.97 0.48 6.12
C GLU A 185 -4.81 -0.40 4.88
N GLU A 186 -5.56 -1.49 4.87
CA GLU A 186 -5.62 -2.42 3.75
C GLU A 186 -7.07 -2.65 3.33
N TYR A 187 -7.26 -2.87 2.04
CA TYR A 187 -8.54 -3.23 1.47
C TYR A 187 -8.42 -4.56 0.74
N ASP A 188 -9.23 -5.53 1.16
CA ASP A 188 -9.35 -6.82 0.49
C ASP A 188 -10.38 -6.75 -0.64
N PHE A 189 -9.95 -6.21 -1.78
CA PHE A 189 -10.81 -6.03 -2.93
C PHE A 189 -11.15 -7.34 -3.66
N ARG A 190 -10.42 -8.43 -3.41
CA ARG A 190 -10.59 -9.71 -4.09
C ARG A 190 -11.73 -10.53 -3.51
N HIS A 191 -11.78 -10.59 -2.19
CA HIS A 191 -12.84 -11.33 -1.49
C HIS A 191 -14.10 -10.49 -1.29
N ASP A 192 -14.06 -9.18 -1.56
CA ASP A 192 -15.26 -8.35 -1.44
C ASP A 192 -16.32 -8.71 -2.50
N THR A 193 -17.34 -9.45 -2.08
CA THR A 193 -18.53 -9.77 -2.88
C THR A 193 -19.68 -8.77 -2.68
N VAL A 194 -19.58 -7.86 -1.71
CA VAL A 194 -20.61 -6.86 -1.41
C VAL A 194 -20.61 -5.78 -2.48
N LEU A 195 -19.42 -5.29 -2.84
CA LEU A 195 -19.27 -4.31 -3.91
C LEU A 195 -19.23 -4.98 -5.29
N LYS A 196 -20.09 -4.54 -6.20
CA LYS A 196 -20.10 -4.99 -7.59
C LYS A 196 -18.79 -4.61 -8.30
N ASN A 197 -18.27 -5.52 -9.11
CA ASN A 197 -17.13 -5.24 -9.97
C ASN A 197 -17.56 -4.40 -11.18
N LEU A 198 -16.70 -3.48 -11.60
CA LEU A 198 -16.99 -2.62 -12.76
C LEU A 198 -16.70 -3.30 -14.12
N ASN A 199 -15.98 -4.42 -14.09
CA ASN A 199 -15.46 -5.15 -15.26
C ASN A 199 -14.70 -4.20 -16.19
N ILE A 200 -13.71 -3.51 -15.63
CA ILE A 200 -12.81 -2.62 -16.36
C ILE A 200 -11.44 -3.28 -16.40
N GLU A 201 -10.89 -3.39 -17.60
CA GLU A 201 -9.56 -3.96 -17.82
C GLU A 201 -8.64 -2.92 -18.45
N LEU A 202 -7.34 -3.10 -18.22
CA LEU A 202 -6.32 -2.31 -18.87
C LEU A 202 -6.16 -2.79 -20.32
N ARG A 203 -6.10 -1.86 -21.28
CA ARG A 203 -5.87 -2.22 -22.68
C ARG A 203 -4.45 -2.76 -22.87
N PRO A 204 -4.25 -3.70 -23.82
CA PRO A 204 -2.95 -4.35 -24.01
C PRO A 204 -1.83 -3.41 -24.50
N ASN A 205 -2.17 -2.27 -25.09
CA ASN A 205 -1.21 -1.24 -25.50
C ASN A 205 -0.66 -0.41 -24.32
N ALA A 206 -1.26 -0.53 -23.14
CA ALA A 206 -0.86 0.18 -21.93
C ALA A 206 0.31 -0.52 -21.23
N ILE A 207 1.50 -0.39 -21.79
CA ILE A 207 2.72 -0.95 -21.19
C ILE A 207 3.22 0.01 -20.11
N LEU A 208 3.40 -0.50 -18.90
CA LEU A 208 3.94 0.26 -17.78
C LEU A 208 5.45 0.39 -17.87
N ARG A 209 5.97 1.52 -17.38
CA ARG A 209 7.42 1.70 -17.21
C ARG A 209 7.89 1.02 -15.92
N PRO A 210 9.16 0.58 -15.82
CA PRO A 210 9.64 -0.17 -14.65
C PRO A 210 9.41 0.52 -13.29
N TYR A 211 9.54 1.84 -13.24
CA TYR A 211 9.28 2.60 -11.99
C TYR A 211 7.79 2.64 -11.63
N GLN A 212 6.89 2.64 -12.61
CA GLN A 212 5.43 2.61 -12.39
C GLN A 212 5.01 1.25 -11.85
N GLU A 213 5.55 0.16 -12.41
CA GLU A 213 5.34 -1.19 -11.90
C GLU A 213 5.84 -1.34 -10.47
N LYS A 214 7.04 -0.81 -10.17
CA LYS A 214 7.59 -0.81 -8.81
C LYS A 214 6.68 -0.07 -7.82
N CYS A 215 6.07 1.04 -8.24
CA CYS A 215 5.09 1.76 -7.40
C CYS A 215 3.84 0.92 -7.14
N LEU A 216 3.27 0.29 -8.18
CA LEU A 216 2.06 -0.53 -8.06
C LEU A 216 2.30 -1.80 -7.26
N ARG A 217 3.47 -2.45 -7.42
CA ARG A 217 3.86 -3.61 -6.61
C ARG A 217 3.89 -3.29 -5.12
N LYS A 218 4.34 -2.09 -4.74
CA LYS A 218 4.31 -1.64 -3.34
C LYS A 218 2.91 -1.31 -2.82
N MET A 219 2.01 -0.89 -3.70
CA MET A 219 0.61 -0.60 -3.35
C MET A 219 -0.20 -1.89 -3.20
N PHE A 220 0.06 -2.88 -4.05
CA PHE A 220 -0.62 -4.16 -4.06
C PHE A 220 0.29 -5.26 -3.50
N GLY A 221 0.20 -5.49 -2.19
CA GLY A 221 0.92 -6.56 -1.50
C GLY A 221 -0.04 -7.58 -0.91
N ASN A 222 0.31 -8.87 -0.95
CA ASN A 222 -0.40 -9.98 -0.34
C ASN A 222 -1.88 -10.09 -0.78
N GLY A 223 -2.16 -9.73 -2.05
CA GLY A 223 -3.51 -9.76 -2.62
C GLY A 223 -4.46 -8.66 -2.12
N ARG A 224 -4.00 -7.74 -1.27
CA ARG A 224 -4.77 -6.59 -0.76
C ARG A 224 -4.20 -5.29 -1.31
N ALA A 225 -5.04 -4.26 -1.35
CA ALA A 225 -4.62 -2.91 -1.71
C ALA A 225 -4.29 -2.12 -0.43
N ARG A 226 -3.08 -1.57 -0.34
CA ARG A 226 -2.67 -0.71 0.78
C ARG A 226 -3.02 0.74 0.48
N SER A 227 -3.55 1.45 1.48
CA SER A 227 -3.70 2.90 1.41
C SER A 227 -2.33 3.56 1.49
N GLY A 228 -2.07 4.57 0.65
CA GLY A 228 -0.77 5.23 0.66
C GLY A 228 -0.64 6.36 -0.36
N LEU A 229 0.53 7.00 -0.33
CA LEU A 229 0.88 8.12 -1.21
C LEU A 229 1.98 7.70 -2.20
N ILE A 230 1.68 7.78 -3.48
CA ILE A 230 2.66 7.61 -4.56
C ILE A 230 3.08 8.98 -5.08
N VAL A 231 4.36 9.32 -4.93
CA VAL A 231 4.92 10.61 -5.37
C VAL A 231 5.66 10.41 -6.70
N LEU A 232 5.17 11.05 -7.76
CA LEU A 232 5.76 11.02 -9.09
C LEU A 232 5.91 12.44 -9.67
N PRO A 233 7.02 12.75 -10.37
CA PRO A 233 7.21 14.06 -11.00
C PRO A 233 6.22 14.28 -12.16
N CYS A 234 6.04 15.53 -12.59
CA CYS A 234 5.20 15.86 -13.75
C CYS A 234 5.71 15.14 -15.01
N GLY A 235 4.80 14.63 -15.84
CA GLY A 235 5.15 13.86 -17.03
C GLY A 235 5.57 12.39 -16.79
N ALA A 236 5.70 11.92 -15.55
CA ALA A 236 6.05 10.52 -15.26
C ALA A 236 4.91 9.50 -15.44
N GLY A 237 3.75 9.93 -15.97
CA GLY A 237 2.60 9.04 -16.16
C GLY A 237 1.79 8.77 -14.89
N LYS A 238 1.57 9.80 -14.06
CA LYS A 238 0.70 9.74 -12.86
C LYS A 238 -0.69 9.16 -13.16
N SER A 239 -1.29 9.59 -14.27
CA SER A 239 -2.63 9.14 -14.65
C SER A 239 -2.65 7.66 -15.02
N LEU A 240 -1.63 7.15 -15.72
CA LEU A 240 -1.55 5.74 -16.09
C LEU A 240 -1.44 4.82 -14.87
N VAL A 241 -0.65 5.23 -13.85
CA VAL A 241 -0.56 4.51 -12.57
C VAL A 241 -1.92 4.45 -11.89
N GLY A 242 -2.64 5.57 -11.84
CA GLY A 242 -4.00 5.62 -11.26
C GLY A 242 -5.01 4.77 -12.02
N VAL A 243 -5.02 4.84 -13.35
CA VAL A 243 -5.90 4.00 -14.20
C VAL A 243 -5.58 2.52 -13.98
N THR A 244 -4.30 2.15 -13.91
CA THR A 244 -3.91 0.75 -13.68
C THR A 244 -4.32 0.28 -12.29
N ALA A 245 -4.17 1.12 -11.25
CA ALA A 245 -4.64 0.79 -9.92
C ALA A 245 -6.16 0.59 -9.88
N ALA A 246 -6.93 1.47 -10.55
CA ALA A 246 -8.38 1.33 -10.66
C ALA A 246 -8.80 0.07 -11.41
N CYS A 247 -8.13 -0.28 -12.52
CA CYS A 247 -8.38 -1.52 -13.26
C CYS A 247 -8.02 -2.76 -12.43
N THR A 248 -6.95 -2.70 -11.62
CA THR A 248 -6.52 -3.83 -10.78
C THR A 248 -7.50 -4.08 -9.63
N ILE A 249 -7.98 -3.01 -8.98
CA ILE A 249 -8.98 -3.11 -7.90
C ILE A 249 -10.35 -3.51 -8.45
N ASN A 250 -10.70 -3.02 -9.64
CA ASN A 250 -11.94 -3.32 -10.37
C ASN A 250 -13.24 -3.02 -9.57
N LYS A 251 -13.18 -2.02 -8.68
CA LYS A 251 -14.33 -1.49 -7.91
C LYS A 251 -14.57 -0.03 -8.27
N SER A 252 -15.70 0.52 -7.80
CA SER A 252 -16.02 1.94 -7.91
C SER A 252 -14.87 2.82 -7.42
N CYS A 253 -14.32 3.64 -8.32
CA CYS A 253 -13.19 4.51 -8.06
C CYS A 253 -13.63 5.98 -8.14
N LEU A 254 -13.24 6.78 -7.14
CA LEU A 254 -13.45 8.22 -7.12
C LEU A 254 -12.12 8.92 -7.36
N VAL A 255 -12.06 9.76 -8.39
CA VAL A 255 -10.87 10.55 -8.72
C VAL A 255 -11.15 12.01 -8.40
N LEU A 256 -10.42 12.55 -7.43
CA LEU A 256 -10.53 13.95 -7.02
C LEU A 256 -9.47 14.78 -7.75
N CYS A 257 -9.91 15.90 -8.32
CA CYS A 257 -9.08 16.80 -9.12
C CYS A 257 -9.19 18.23 -8.61
N ASN A 258 -8.17 19.05 -8.87
CA ASN A 258 -8.12 20.45 -8.46
C ASN A 258 -8.75 21.42 -9.48
N SER A 259 -8.99 20.99 -10.71
CA SER A 259 -9.53 21.84 -11.78
C SER A 259 -10.36 21.03 -12.77
N ASN A 260 -11.29 21.72 -13.47
CA ASN A 260 -12.12 21.10 -14.51
C ASN A 260 -11.27 20.53 -15.67
N VAL A 261 -10.15 21.19 -16.00
CA VAL A 261 -9.22 20.71 -17.03
C VAL A 261 -8.58 19.39 -16.61
N SER A 262 -8.15 19.26 -15.35
CA SER A 262 -7.62 18.00 -14.81
C SER A 262 -8.67 16.89 -14.87
N VAL A 263 -9.93 17.19 -14.55
CA VAL A 263 -11.05 16.23 -14.61
C VAL A 263 -11.22 15.68 -16.03
N GLN A 264 -11.22 16.56 -17.05
CA GLN A 264 -11.32 16.15 -18.45
C GLN A 264 -10.10 15.32 -18.90
N GLN A 265 -8.90 15.70 -18.47
CA GLN A 265 -7.68 14.93 -18.74
C GLN A 265 -7.78 13.51 -18.17
N TRP A 266 -8.25 13.37 -16.92
CA TRP A 266 -8.46 12.06 -16.33
C TRP A 266 -9.49 11.23 -17.10
N LYS A 267 -10.63 11.81 -17.49
CA LYS A 267 -11.63 11.10 -18.33
C LYS A 267 -11.00 10.57 -19.63
N GLN A 268 -10.20 11.40 -20.31
CA GLN A 268 -9.52 10.98 -21.54
C GLN A 268 -8.52 9.85 -21.29
N GLN A 269 -7.74 9.91 -20.20
CA GLN A 269 -6.78 8.87 -19.85
C GLN A 269 -7.46 7.54 -19.49
N PHE A 270 -8.58 7.58 -18.76
CA PHE A 270 -9.39 6.38 -18.50
C PHE A 270 -9.90 5.77 -19.81
N LYS A 271 -10.45 6.59 -20.71
CA LYS A 271 -10.94 6.11 -22.02
C LYS A 271 -9.84 5.54 -22.91
N MET A 272 -8.65 6.14 -22.87
CA MET A 272 -7.51 5.76 -23.69
C MET A 272 -6.87 4.45 -23.22
N TRP A 273 -6.68 4.28 -21.91
CA TRP A 273 -5.90 3.17 -21.35
C TRP A 273 -6.75 2.02 -20.80
N SER A 274 -8.03 2.25 -20.51
CA SER A 274 -8.93 1.20 -20.02
C SER A 274 -10.00 0.84 -21.05
N THR A 275 -10.64 -0.31 -20.85
CA THR A 275 -11.81 -0.78 -21.62
C THR A 275 -13.12 -0.20 -21.09
N ALA A 276 -13.08 0.77 -20.16
CA ALA A 276 -14.27 1.40 -19.61
C ALA A 276 -15.07 2.11 -20.71
N ASP A 277 -16.37 1.83 -20.74
CA ASP A 277 -17.31 2.54 -21.61
C ASP A 277 -17.53 3.98 -21.11
N ASP A 278 -17.83 4.89 -22.04
CA ASP A 278 -18.03 6.33 -21.75
C ASP A 278 -19.21 6.53 -20.79
N SER A 279 -20.19 5.62 -20.81
CA SER A 279 -21.34 5.59 -19.91
C SER A 279 -20.98 5.27 -18.44
N LYS A 280 -19.83 4.62 -18.20
CA LYS A 280 -19.35 4.25 -16.86
C LYS A 280 -18.51 5.36 -16.22
N VAL A 281 -17.92 6.26 -17.03
CA VAL A 281 -17.05 7.34 -16.54
C VAL A 281 -17.86 8.63 -16.40
N ARG A 282 -18.29 8.92 -15.17
CA ARG A 282 -19.09 10.10 -14.83
C ARG A 282 -18.23 11.27 -14.38
N LEU A 283 -18.62 12.47 -14.80
CA LEU A 283 -18.00 13.72 -14.41
C LEU A 283 -18.94 14.47 -13.45
N PHE A 284 -18.36 14.99 -12.38
CA PHE A 284 -19.06 15.86 -11.44
C PHE A 284 -18.31 17.19 -11.39
N THR A 285 -18.68 18.11 -12.27
CA THR A 285 -18.21 19.50 -12.23
C THR A 285 -19.40 20.43 -12.02
N SER A 286 -19.13 21.70 -11.73
CA SER A 286 -20.21 22.70 -11.60
C SER A 286 -21.04 22.83 -12.88
N ASP A 287 -20.38 22.66 -14.04
CA ASP A 287 -20.96 22.85 -15.38
C ASP A 287 -21.57 21.55 -15.94
N ASP A 288 -20.93 20.40 -15.69
CA ASP A 288 -21.39 19.08 -16.11
C ASP A 288 -21.90 18.28 -14.91
N LYS A 289 -23.21 18.30 -14.71
CA LYS A 289 -23.91 17.45 -13.73
C LYS A 289 -24.49 16.23 -14.43
N GLU A 290 -23.64 15.28 -14.81
CA GLU A 290 -24.14 13.97 -15.22
C GLU A 290 -24.86 13.33 -14.02
N LYS A 291 -26.15 13.02 -14.16
CA LYS A 291 -26.95 12.47 -13.06
C LYS A 291 -26.31 11.16 -12.58
N PRO A 292 -26.13 10.95 -11.26
CA PRO A 292 -25.78 9.65 -10.75
C PRO A 292 -26.97 8.73 -11.04
N ASN A 293 -26.82 7.80 -11.99
CA ASN A 293 -27.79 6.72 -12.13
C ASN A 293 -27.67 5.88 -10.86
N GLY A 294 -28.63 6.04 -9.95
CA GLY A 294 -28.72 5.25 -8.74
C GLY A 294 -28.89 3.79 -9.12
N ASN A 295 -27.93 2.96 -8.70
CA ASN A 295 -27.97 1.51 -8.75
C ASN A 295 -27.37 0.95 -7.48
#